data_AF-A0A2G9TIH6-F1
#
_entry.id   AF-A0A2G9TIH6-F1
#
_cell.length_a   1.000
_cell.length_b   1.000
_cell.length_c   1.000
_cell.angle_alpha   90.00
_cell.angle_beta   90.00
_cell.angle_gamma   90.00
#
_symmetry.space_group_name_H-M   'P 1'
#
loop_
_entity.id
_entity.type
_entity.pdbx_description
1 polymer ?
#
loop_
_entity_poly.entity_id
_entity_poly.type
_entity_poly.pdbx_seq_one_letter_code
_entity_poly.pdbx_strand_id
1 'polypeptide(L)'
;MFDSTNENPELIWNETTRAKVRQIIERGTEDLYRAQSKNPEHKWDTGSLTDNTCAYSDSVTGELVVGGVFVRLYVANPAWAVRHPRQFATELIEKVLELMNKPSADLTLVTTAFIELLRNFPNTADQLPAQGYLPQFSKAMSARDPQTSRSAILILQQLAENHYCADALSRINCIEGIMTSMKNQPTLMHESAHALKCLMKRNNGDLAAQMLSTKMVDYLLEVLHGDLPGTSTGVAGYLTEGMFSPPPLHTQPPPMEKSGF
;
A
#
# COMPACT_ATOMS: atom_id res chain seq x y z
N MET A 1 -31.15 -2.37 15.58
CA MET A 1 -30.53 -1.87 14.33
C MET A 1 -30.04 -0.43 14.49
N PHE A 2 -30.83 0.49 15.08
CA PHE A 2 -30.38 1.86 15.40
C PHE A 2 -29.36 1.90 16.57
N ASP A 3 -29.60 1.12 17.64
CA ASP A 3 -28.75 1.09 18.84
C ASP A 3 -27.48 0.22 18.72
N SER A 4 -27.25 -0.39 17.56
CA SER A 4 -26.05 -1.20 17.31
C SER A 4 -24.89 -0.30 16.91
N THR A 5 -23.72 -0.43 17.55
CA THR A 5 -22.49 0.23 17.09
C THR A 5 -21.93 -0.55 15.92
N ASN A 6 -21.79 0.08 14.75
CA ASN A 6 -21.20 -0.53 13.56
C ASN A 6 -20.13 0.38 13.01
N GLU A 7 -18.88 -0.07 13.08
CA GLU A 7 -17.75 0.61 12.46
C GLU A 7 -17.20 -0.30 11.37
N ASN A 8 -17.34 0.12 10.12
CA ASN A 8 -16.72 -0.52 8.97
C ASN A 8 -16.10 0.56 8.06
N PRO A 9 -15.21 0.18 7.12
CA PRO A 9 -14.53 1.16 6.28
C PRO A 9 -15.44 2.08 5.46
N GLU A 10 -16.71 1.74 5.24
CA GLU A 10 -17.68 2.58 4.53
C GLU A 10 -18.68 3.31 5.46
N LEU A 11 -18.70 2.98 6.76
CA LEU A 11 -19.71 3.46 7.70
C LEU A 11 -19.16 3.52 9.13
N ILE A 12 -19.15 4.72 9.70
CA ILE A 12 -18.91 4.94 11.13
C ILE A 12 -20.22 5.27 11.82
N TRP A 13 -20.87 4.24 12.37
CA TRP A 13 -22.09 4.38 13.16
C TRP A 13 -21.82 4.10 14.63
N ASN A 14 -21.36 5.13 15.35
CA ASN A 14 -21.08 5.09 16.78
C ASN A 14 -22.01 6.02 17.58
N GLU A 15 -21.91 5.97 18.91
CA GLU A 15 -22.76 6.78 19.80
C GLU A 15 -22.66 8.28 19.52
N THR A 16 -21.49 8.76 19.12
CA THR A 16 -21.27 10.16 18.74
C THR A 16 -22.02 10.54 17.47
N THR A 17 -21.92 9.73 16.40
CA THR A 17 -22.68 9.94 15.16
C THR A 17 -24.19 9.86 15.44
N ARG A 18 -24.63 8.90 16.28
CA ARG A 18 -26.04 8.75 16.67
C ARG A 18 -26.57 9.95 17.43
N ALA A 19 -25.84 10.43 18.42
CA ALA A 19 -26.22 11.59 19.22
C ALA A 19 -26.39 12.83 18.32
N LYS A 20 -25.54 13.00 17.31
CA LYS A 20 -25.63 14.10 16.34
C LYS A 20 -26.79 13.96 15.38
N VAL A 21 -27.01 12.77 14.82
CA VAL A 21 -28.21 12.50 14.01
C VAL A 21 -29.47 12.78 14.82
N ARG A 22 -29.52 12.33 16.09
CA ARG A 22 -30.62 12.63 17.01
C ARG A 22 -30.80 14.14 17.20
N GLN A 23 -29.71 14.88 17.46
CA GLN A 23 -29.75 16.33 17.63
C GLN A 23 -30.23 17.08 16.37
N ILE A 24 -29.82 16.64 15.18
CA ILE A 24 -30.26 17.23 13.90
C ILE A 24 -31.75 16.95 13.68
N ILE A 25 -32.21 15.74 13.96
CA ILE A 25 -33.63 15.37 13.85
C ILE A 25 -34.46 16.13 14.88
N GLU A 26 -34.00 16.26 16.12
CA GLU A 26 -34.67 17.03 17.18
C GLU A 26 -34.82 18.50 16.75
N ARG A 27 -33.74 19.13 16.27
CA ARG A 27 -33.79 20.50 15.75
C ARG A 27 -34.74 20.64 14.56
N GLY A 28 -34.67 19.71 13.60
CA GLY A 28 -35.58 19.68 12.46
C GLY A 28 -37.05 19.52 12.86
N THR A 29 -37.30 18.72 13.89
CA THR A 29 -38.64 18.49 14.44
C THR A 29 -39.16 19.73 15.18
N GLU A 30 -38.30 20.41 15.95
CA GLU A 30 -38.63 21.68 16.61
C GLU A 30 -38.95 22.79 15.60
N ASP A 31 -38.13 22.90 14.55
CA ASP A 31 -38.34 23.88 13.47
C ASP A 31 -39.63 23.60 12.70
N LEU A 32 -39.91 22.32 12.40
CA LEU A 32 -41.18 21.89 11.81
C LEU A 32 -42.36 22.23 12.72
N TYR A 33 -42.27 21.92 14.02
CA TYR A 33 -43.33 22.21 14.98
C TYR A 33 -43.63 23.71 15.07
N ARG A 34 -42.59 24.56 15.06
CA ARG A 34 -42.72 26.02 15.02
C ARG A 34 -43.37 26.50 13.72
N ALA A 35 -43.03 25.91 12.59
CA ALA A 35 -43.59 26.25 11.29
C ALA A 35 -45.07 25.81 11.17
N GLN A 36 -45.39 24.60 11.65
CA GLN A 36 -46.76 24.07 11.65
C GLN A 36 -47.69 24.81 12.61
N SER A 37 -47.15 25.31 13.73
CA SER A 37 -47.90 26.19 14.64
C SER A 37 -48.33 27.50 13.98
N LYS A 38 -47.64 27.95 12.92
CA LYS A 38 -47.97 29.16 12.14
C LYS A 38 -48.75 28.85 10.86
N ASN A 39 -48.54 27.68 10.27
CA ASN A 39 -49.24 27.21 9.08
C ASN A 39 -49.45 25.68 9.14
N PRO A 40 -50.69 25.21 9.41
CA PRO A 40 -50.98 23.78 9.53
C PRO A 40 -50.69 22.95 8.27
N GLU A 41 -50.63 23.57 7.09
CA GLU A 41 -50.33 22.88 5.82
C GLU A 41 -48.82 22.83 5.51
N HIS A 42 -47.96 23.34 6.41
CA HIS A 42 -46.53 23.31 6.21
C HIS A 42 -46.01 21.86 6.24
N LYS A 43 -45.46 21.43 5.11
CA LYS A 43 -44.81 20.12 4.95
C LYS A 43 -43.37 20.20 5.40
N TRP A 44 -42.87 19.11 5.98
CA TRP A 44 -41.47 19.00 6.35
C TRP A 44 -40.60 19.09 5.10
N ASP A 45 -39.82 20.17 5.00
CA ASP A 45 -38.72 20.25 4.05
C ASP A 45 -37.49 19.53 4.61
N THR A 46 -37.33 18.27 4.24
CA THR A 46 -36.17 17.46 4.62
C THR A 46 -34.89 17.89 3.92
N GLY A 47 -34.96 18.72 2.86
CA GLY A 47 -33.79 19.25 2.15
C GLY A 47 -32.97 20.21 3.01
N SER A 48 -33.61 20.94 3.92
CA SER A 48 -32.92 21.82 4.88
C SER A 48 -32.05 21.07 5.89
N LEU A 49 -32.34 19.78 6.16
CA LEU A 49 -31.54 18.95 7.08
C LEU A 49 -30.25 18.45 6.45
N THR A 50 -30.17 18.41 5.12
CA THR A 50 -29.00 17.92 4.38
C THR A 50 -27.99 19.01 4.05
N ASP A 51 -28.39 20.29 4.12
CA ASP A 51 -27.61 21.41 3.58
C ASP A 51 -26.56 21.94 4.57
N ASN A 52 -26.80 21.82 5.89
CA ASN A 52 -25.97 22.45 6.91
C ASN A 52 -25.23 21.46 7.80
N THR A 53 -24.22 20.80 7.25
CA THR A 53 -23.29 19.91 7.96
C THR A 53 -23.85 18.49 8.05
N CYS A 54 -23.46 17.64 7.10
CA CYS A 54 -23.68 16.20 7.15
C CYS A 54 -23.36 15.70 8.57
N ALA A 55 -24.24 14.91 9.19
CA ALA A 55 -24.08 14.43 10.58
C ALA A 55 -22.73 13.72 10.85
N TYR A 56 -22.04 13.34 9.78
CA TYR A 56 -20.72 12.74 9.76
C TYR A 56 -19.54 13.74 9.78
N SER A 57 -19.76 15.04 9.55
CA SER A 57 -18.69 16.04 9.40
C SER A 57 -17.68 16.01 10.53
N ASP A 58 -18.16 15.82 11.75
CA ASP A 58 -17.34 15.89 12.95
C ASP A 58 -16.77 14.51 13.34
N SER A 59 -17.37 13.42 12.87
CA SER A 59 -16.72 12.09 12.90
C SER A 59 -15.66 11.98 11.80
N VAL A 60 -15.72 12.86 10.80
CA VAL A 60 -14.76 13.00 9.69
C VAL A 60 -13.70 14.08 10.00
N THR A 61 -13.93 15.00 10.96
CA THR A 61 -12.91 15.99 11.36
C THR A 61 -11.71 15.28 11.98
N GLY A 62 -10.66 15.13 11.18
CA GLY A 62 -9.42 14.44 11.55
C GLY A 62 -9.30 13.01 11.02
N GLU A 63 -10.34 12.47 10.36
CA GLU A 63 -10.25 11.20 9.67
C GLU A 63 -10.01 11.37 8.17
N LEU A 64 -9.07 10.58 7.65
CA LEU A 64 -8.75 10.59 6.23
C LEU A 64 -9.75 9.73 5.47
N VAL A 65 -10.59 10.40 4.67
CA VAL A 65 -11.59 9.76 3.80
C VAL A 65 -11.15 9.87 2.35
N VAL A 66 -11.18 8.75 1.63
CA VAL A 66 -10.86 8.65 0.20
C VAL A 66 -11.94 7.79 -0.46
N GLY A 67 -12.62 8.25 -1.51
CA GLY A 67 -13.70 7.49 -2.16
C GLY A 67 -14.87 7.12 -1.26
N GLY A 68 -15.14 7.91 -0.22
CA GLY A 68 -16.15 7.60 0.79
C GLY A 68 -15.75 6.47 1.75
N VAL A 69 -14.49 6.04 1.73
CA VAL A 69 -13.92 5.02 2.61
C VAL A 69 -12.99 5.66 3.63
N PHE A 70 -13.16 5.30 4.89
CA PHE A 70 -12.28 5.70 5.99
C PHE A 70 -10.98 4.89 5.94
N VAL A 71 -9.89 5.53 5.53
CA VAL A 71 -8.60 4.85 5.25
C VAL A 71 -8.06 4.15 6.50
N ARG A 72 -8.21 4.76 7.68
CA ARG A 72 -7.77 4.18 8.96
C ARG A 72 -8.49 2.87 9.28
N LEU A 73 -9.81 2.83 9.07
CA LEU A 73 -10.62 1.63 9.29
C LEU A 73 -10.35 0.56 8.23
N TYR A 74 -10.10 0.98 6.99
CA TYR A 74 -9.70 0.05 5.94
C TYR A 74 -8.37 -0.63 6.25
N VAL A 75 -7.36 0.10 6.73
CA VAL A 75 -6.07 -0.50 7.15
C VAL A 75 -6.26 -1.45 8.33
N ALA A 76 -7.21 -1.19 9.23
CA ALA A 76 -7.55 -2.11 10.32
C ALA A 76 -8.30 -3.37 9.84
N ASN A 77 -9.04 -3.29 8.72
CA ASN A 77 -9.75 -4.41 8.12
C ASN A 77 -9.54 -4.46 6.59
N PRO A 78 -8.35 -4.89 6.13
CA PRO A 78 -7.97 -4.79 4.72
C PRO A 78 -8.70 -5.81 3.82
N ALA A 79 -9.29 -6.85 4.41
CA ALA A 79 -10.11 -7.84 3.70
C ALA A 79 -11.54 -7.36 3.40
N TRP A 80 -11.90 -6.14 3.80
CA TRP A 80 -13.22 -5.57 3.54
C TRP A 80 -13.46 -5.40 2.04
N ALA A 81 -14.51 -6.04 1.53
CA ALA A 81 -14.94 -5.91 0.15
C ALA A 81 -15.63 -4.56 -0.07
N VAL A 82 -14.84 -3.54 -0.42
CA VAL A 82 -15.34 -2.21 -0.82
C VAL A 82 -16.27 -2.38 -2.03
N ARG A 83 -17.38 -1.63 -2.07
CA ARG A 83 -18.39 -1.74 -3.16
C ARG A 83 -17.81 -1.52 -4.56
N HIS A 84 -16.93 -0.53 -4.69
CA HIS A 84 -16.32 -0.15 -5.97
C HIS A 84 -14.78 -0.13 -5.83
N PRO A 85 -14.12 -1.30 -5.76
CA PRO A 85 -12.68 -1.37 -5.49
C PRO A 85 -11.86 -0.65 -6.57
N ARG A 86 -12.33 -0.67 -7.81
CA ARG A 86 -11.72 0.05 -8.95
C ARG A 86 -11.74 1.57 -8.79
N GLN A 87 -12.88 2.15 -8.40
CA GLN A 87 -12.96 3.59 -8.17
C GLN A 87 -12.12 3.98 -6.95
N PHE A 88 -12.20 3.19 -5.88
CA PHE A 88 -11.42 3.41 -4.68
C PHE A 88 -9.90 3.34 -4.92
N ALA A 89 -9.41 2.40 -5.74
CA ALA A 89 -8.00 2.36 -6.12
C ALA A 89 -7.55 3.61 -6.89
N THR A 90 -8.39 4.13 -7.79
CA THR A 90 -8.10 5.37 -8.53
C THR A 90 -8.06 6.57 -7.58
N GLU A 91 -9.02 6.69 -6.66
CA GLU A 91 -9.00 7.79 -5.70
C GLU A 91 -7.83 7.68 -4.70
N LEU A 92 -7.47 6.46 -4.27
CA LEU A 92 -6.30 6.23 -3.42
C LEU A 92 -5.00 6.61 -4.12
N ILE A 93 -4.80 6.17 -5.38
CA ILE A 93 -3.55 6.48 -6.09
C ILE A 93 -3.42 7.98 -6.36
N GLU A 94 -4.52 8.66 -6.70
CA GLU A 94 -4.55 10.11 -6.84
C GLU A 94 -4.22 10.80 -5.51
N LYS A 95 -4.79 10.31 -4.40
CA LYS A 95 -4.48 10.87 -3.08
C LYS A 95 -3.03 10.64 -2.68
N VAL A 96 -2.47 9.47 -2.95
CA VAL A 96 -1.04 9.21 -2.74
C VAL A 96 -0.20 10.21 -3.53
N LEU A 97 -0.48 10.40 -4.82
CA LEU A 97 0.27 11.34 -5.65
C LEU A 97 0.14 12.79 -5.16
N GLU A 98 -1.03 13.20 -4.68
CA GLU A 98 -1.22 14.50 -4.04
C GLU A 98 -0.33 14.65 -2.80
N LEU A 99 -0.33 13.64 -1.91
CA LEU A 99 0.45 13.63 -0.67
C LEU A 99 1.96 13.45 -0.90
N MET A 100 2.38 12.87 -2.03
CA MET A 100 3.78 12.83 -2.44
C MET A 100 4.29 14.22 -2.87
N ASN A 101 3.42 15.05 -3.44
CA ASN A 101 3.76 16.45 -3.77
C ASN A 101 3.72 17.37 -2.54
N LYS A 102 2.92 17.02 -1.53
CA LYS A 102 2.77 17.74 -0.26
C LYS A 102 2.98 16.78 0.92
N PRO A 103 4.23 16.58 1.36
CA PRO A 103 4.55 15.61 2.40
C PRO A 103 3.69 15.81 3.64
N SER A 104 2.85 14.82 3.93
CA SER A 104 1.99 14.76 5.12
C SER A 104 2.26 13.47 5.88
N ALA A 105 1.96 13.48 7.19
CA ALA A 105 2.00 12.28 8.02
C ALA A 105 1.03 11.19 7.50
N ASP A 106 0.00 11.59 6.76
CA ASP A 106 -1.03 10.71 6.20
C ASP A 106 -0.54 9.85 5.03
N LEU A 107 0.58 10.21 4.39
CA LEU A 107 1.09 9.52 3.21
C LEU A 107 1.32 8.02 3.48
N THR A 108 1.90 7.70 4.64
CA THR A 108 2.15 6.31 5.05
C THR A 108 0.86 5.52 5.21
N LEU A 109 -0.19 6.15 5.73
CA LEU A 109 -1.48 5.51 5.96
C LEU A 109 -2.18 5.20 4.63
N VAL A 110 -2.25 6.17 3.72
CA VAL A 110 -2.83 5.98 2.37
C VAL A 110 -2.04 4.95 1.58
N THR A 111 -0.71 5.01 1.65
CA THR A 111 0.17 4.05 0.96
C THR A 111 -0.09 2.63 1.45
N THR A 112 -0.21 2.44 2.77
CA THR A 112 -0.53 1.13 3.36
C THR A 112 -1.90 0.65 2.89
N ALA A 113 -2.91 1.51 2.93
CA ALA A 113 -4.26 1.17 2.44
C ALA A 113 -4.26 0.74 0.97
N PHE A 114 -3.51 1.45 0.13
CA PHE A 114 -3.38 1.13 -1.29
C PHE A 114 -2.69 -0.22 -1.52
N ILE A 115 -1.61 -0.50 -0.80
CA ILE A 115 -0.91 -1.79 -0.85
C ILE A 115 -1.84 -2.93 -0.43
N GLU A 116 -2.54 -2.77 0.70
CA GLU A 116 -3.47 -3.77 1.20
C GLU A 116 -4.67 -3.98 0.26
N LEU A 117 -5.16 -2.93 -0.40
CA LEU A 117 -6.18 -3.05 -1.45
C LEU A 117 -5.68 -3.89 -2.62
N LEU A 118 -4.47 -3.67 -3.10
CA LEU A 118 -3.91 -4.43 -4.21
C LEU A 118 -3.62 -5.89 -3.84
N ARG A 119 -3.23 -6.17 -2.58
CA ARG A 119 -3.02 -7.54 -2.08
C ARG A 119 -4.32 -8.34 -2.02
N ASN A 120 -5.39 -7.74 -1.50
CA ASN A 120 -6.68 -8.42 -1.35
C ASN A 120 -7.48 -8.44 -2.66
N PHE A 121 -7.31 -7.44 -3.53
CA PHE A 121 -8.01 -7.33 -4.81
C PHE A 121 -7.04 -7.03 -5.98
N PRO A 122 -6.18 -7.99 -6.39
CA PRO A 122 -5.15 -7.78 -7.42
C PRO A 122 -5.69 -7.32 -8.78
N ASN A 123 -6.90 -7.77 -9.15
CA ASN A 123 -7.58 -7.41 -10.40
C ASN A 123 -7.86 -5.89 -10.54
N THR A 124 -7.73 -5.15 -9.44
CA THR A 124 -7.93 -3.70 -9.41
C THR A 124 -6.72 -2.96 -9.98
N ALA A 125 -5.52 -3.55 -9.94
CA ALA A 125 -4.32 -2.94 -10.50
C ALA A 125 -4.33 -2.90 -12.03
N ASP A 126 -5.08 -3.79 -12.70
CA ASP A 126 -5.07 -3.96 -14.16
C ASP A 126 -5.44 -2.68 -14.94
N GLN A 127 -6.24 -1.80 -14.35
CA GLN A 127 -6.67 -0.55 -14.97
C GLN A 127 -5.68 0.62 -14.78
N LEU A 128 -4.78 0.52 -13.79
CA LEU A 128 -3.88 1.62 -13.42
C LEU A 128 -2.92 2.04 -14.55
N PRO A 129 -2.37 1.12 -15.36
CA PRO A 129 -1.51 1.49 -16.49
C PRO A 129 -2.19 2.42 -17.49
N ALA A 130 -3.47 2.19 -17.78
CA ALA A 130 -4.24 2.97 -18.74
C ALA A 130 -4.53 4.41 -18.24
N GLN A 131 -4.43 4.64 -16.94
CA GLN A 131 -4.69 5.94 -16.31
C GLN A 131 -3.45 6.85 -16.29
N GLY A 132 -2.25 6.32 -16.61
CA GLY A 132 -1.06 7.14 -16.79
C GLY A 132 -0.40 7.66 -15.50
N TYR A 133 -0.71 7.08 -14.34
CA TYR A 133 -0.11 7.47 -13.05
C TYR A 133 1.33 6.97 -12.86
N LEU A 134 1.70 5.86 -13.52
CA LEU A 134 2.98 5.16 -13.31
C LEU A 134 4.25 6.02 -13.47
N PRO A 135 4.37 6.92 -14.47
CA PRO A 135 5.54 7.78 -14.62
C PRO A 135 5.78 8.71 -13.43
N GLN A 136 4.74 9.10 -12.70
CA GLN A 136 4.86 9.99 -11.54
C GLN A 136 5.59 9.29 -10.39
N PHE A 137 5.35 7.99 -10.20
CA PHE A 137 6.08 7.18 -9.20
C PHE A 137 7.57 7.09 -9.52
N SER A 138 7.93 7.02 -10.81
CA SER A 138 9.32 7.03 -11.25
C SER A 138 10.08 8.24 -10.75
N LYS A 139 9.45 9.42 -10.82
CA LYS A 139 10.00 10.68 -10.32
C LYS A 139 9.98 10.73 -8.78
N ALA A 140 8.93 10.22 -8.15
CA ALA A 140 8.77 10.20 -6.70
C ALA A 140 9.81 9.31 -5.99
N MET A 141 10.28 8.23 -6.62
CA MET A 141 11.35 7.39 -6.06
C MET A 141 12.66 8.15 -5.86
N SER A 142 12.98 9.08 -6.76
CA SER A 142 14.17 9.94 -6.67
C SER A 142 13.94 11.21 -5.85
N ALA A 143 12.81 11.33 -5.16
CA ALA A 143 12.53 12.50 -4.32
C ALA A 143 13.53 12.60 -3.17
N ARG A 144 13.80 13.85 -2.75
CA ARG A 144 14.69 14.14 -1.60
C ARG A 144 14.08 13.73 -0.27
N ASP A 145 12.75 13.68 -0.20
CA ASP A 145 12.03 13.30 1.01
C ASP A 145 12.03 11.76 1.19
N PRO A 146 12.58 11.23 2.30
CA PRO A 146 12.65 9.79 2.53
C PRO A 146 11.28 9.11 2.62
N GLN A 147 10.25 9.78 3.13
CA GLN A 147 8.90 9.19 3.25
C GLN A 147 8.25 9.02 1.88
N THR A 148 8.42 10.01 1.01
CA THR A 148 7.96 9.98 -0.38
C THR A 148 8.66 8.89 -1.18
N SER A 149 10.00 8.83 -1.11
CA SER A 149 10.79 7.78 -1.79
C SER A 149 10.39 6.38 -1.30
N ARG A 150 10.28 6.18 0.02
CA ARG A 150 9.80 4.92 0.63
C ARG A 150 8.43 4.52 0.13
N SER A 151 7.46 5.44 0.16
CA SER A 151 6.09 5.15 -0.28
C SER A 151 6.04 4.81 -1.77
N ALA A 152 6.81 5.51 -2.60
CA ALA A 152 6.90 5.24 -4.04
C ALA A 152 7.50 3.85 -4.33
N ILE A 153 8.56 3.44 -3.61
CA ILE A 153 9.17 2.12 -3.77
C ILE A 153 8.23 1.00 -3.34
N LEU A 154 7.55 1.15 -2.20
CA LEU A 154 6.61 0.14 -1.71
C LEU A 154 5.44 -0.08 -2.69
N ILE A 155 4.91 1.01 -3.24
CA ILE A 155 3.86 0.96 -4.25
C ILE A 155 4.41 0.34 -5.54
N LEU A 156 5.58 0.76 -6.00
CA LEU A 156 6.20 0.19 -7.19
C LEU A 156 6.41 -1.32 -7.04
N GLN A 157 6.87 -1.78 -5.89
CA GLN A 157 7.04 -3.20 -5.61
C GLN A 157 5.73 -3.97 -5.80
N GLN A 158 4.63 -3.49 -5.21
CA GLN A 158 3.33 -4.14 -5.35
C GLN A 158 2.78 -4.07 -6.78
N LEU A 159 2.99 -2.96 -7.48
CA LEU A 159 2.60 -2.84 -8.89
C LEU A 159 3.43 -3.75 -9.79
N ALA A 160 4.72 -3.96 -9.50
CA ALA A 160 5.59 -4.85 -10.26
C ALA A 160 5.20 -6.33 -10.14
N GLU A 161 4.42 -6.72 -9.14
CA GLU A 161 3.85 -8.06 -9.02
C GLU A 161 2.69 -8.29 -10.00
N ASN A 162 2.01 -7.23 -10.44
CA ASN A 162 0.94 -7.31 -11.45
C ASN A 162 1.52 -7.26 -12.88
N HIS A 163 1.03 -8.15 -13.76
CA HIS A 163 1.56 -8.31 -15.11
C HIS A 163 1.13 -7.21 -16.10
N TYR A 164 0.06 -6.45 -15.87
CA TYR A 164 -0.22 -5.28 -16.71
C TYR A 164 0.65 -4.10 -16.26
N CYS A 165 0.76 -3.88 -14.95
CA CYS A 165 1.57 -2.81 -14.38
C CYS A 165 3.06 -2.99 -14.69
N ALA A 166 3.61 -4.19 -14.52
CA ALA A 166 5.01 -4.44 -14.82
C ALA A 166 5.35 -4.26 -16.33
N ASP A 167 4.39 -4.47 -17.25
CA ASP A 167 4.64 -4.23 -18.69
C ASP A 167 4.73 -2.73 -18.96
N ALA A 168 3.81 -1.95 -18.40
CA ALA A 168 3.85 -0.50 -18.52
C ALA A 168 5.06 0.12 -17.81
N LEU A 169 5.46 -0.41 -16.65
CA LEU A 169 6.68 0.00 -15.95
C LEU A 169 7.94 -0.28 -16.75
N SER A 170 7.97 -1.35 -17.55
CA SER A 170 9.14 -1.69 -18.38
C SER A 170 9.48 -0.63 -19.43
N ARG A 171 8.48 0.16 -19.83
CA ARG A 171 8.61 1.26 -20.80
C ARG A 171 8.99 2.61 -20.16
N ILE A 172 9.03 2.66 -18.83
CA ILE A 172 9.33 3.86 -18.05
C ILE A 172 10.72 3.70 -17.44
N ASN A 173 11.45 4.81 -17.24
CA ASN A 173 12.78 4.82 -16.61
C ASN A 173 12.71 4.60 -15.08
N CYS A 174 12.18 3.45 -14.64
CA CYS A 174 12.04 3.14 -13.23
C CYS A 174 13.35 2.67 -12.57
N ILE A 175 14.28 2.08 -13.34
CA ILE A 175 15.52 1.51 -12.80
C ILE A 175 16.43 2.58 -12.17
N GLU A 176 16.51 3.75 -12.80
CA GLU A 176 17.27 4.88 -12.25
C GLU A 176 16.71 5.32 -10.89
N GLY A 177 15.38 5.46 -10.78
CA GLY A 177 14.71 5.82 -9.53
C GLY A 177 14.91 4.80 -8.41
N ILE A 178 14.84 3.50 -8.74
CA ILE A 178 15.12 2.42 -7.79
C ILE A 178 16.58 2.50 -7.30
N MET A 179 17.54 2.66 -8.21
CA MET A 179 18.96 2.75 -7.87
C MET A 179 19.26 3.97 -6.99
N THR A 180 18.69 5.14 -7.31
CA THR A 180 18.84 6.35 -6.49
C THR A 180 18.25 6.14 -5.09
N SER A 181 17.07 5.51 -4.99
CA SER A 181 16.46 5.21 -3.69
C SER A 181 17.31 4.26 -2.85
N MET A 182 17.87 3.19 -3.45
CA MET A 182 18.76 2.25 -2.77
C MET A 182 20.01 2.94 -2.21
N LYS A 183 20.59 3.90 -2.95
CA LYS A 183 21.76 4.67 -2.51
C LYS A 183 21.42 5.65 -1.38
N ASN A 184 20.28 6.31 -1.46
CA ASN A 184 19.87 7.33 -0.48
C ASN A 184 19.34 6.71 0.81
N GLN A 185 18.72 5.54 0.74
CA GLN A 185 18.07 4.88 1.87
C GLN A 185 18.34 3.37 1.88
N PRO A 186 19.43 2.92 2.54
CA PRO A 186 19.80 1.50 2.61
C PRO A 186 18.72 0.60 3.22
N THR A 187 17.82 1.15 4.04
CA THR A 187 16.71 0.37 4.61
C THR A 187 15.67 -0.08 3.59
N LEU A 188 15.66 0.50 2.38
CA LEU A 188 14.78 0.09 1.27
C LEU A 188 15.47 -0.87 0.30
N MET A 189 16.69 -1.31 0.59
CA MET A 189 17.47 -2.20 -0.28
C MET A 189 16.67 -3.46 -0.62
N HIS A 190 16.00 -4.06 0.37
CA HIS A 190 15.24 -5.29 0.19
C HIS A 190 14.01 -5.10 -0.73
N GLU A 191 13.19 -4.08 -0.46
CA GLU A 191 11.99 -3.78 -1.24
C GLU A 191 12.33 -3.34 -2.67
N SER A 192 13.39 -2.54 -2.82
CA SER A 192 13.93 -2.13 -4.11
C SER A 192 14.46 -3.31 -4.93
N ALA A 193 15.22 -4.21 -4.30
CA ALA A 193 15.72 -5.41 -4.95
C ALA A 193 14.57 -6.38 -5.30
N HIS A 194 13.54 -6.48 -4.47
CA HIS A 194 12.34 -7.27 -4.77
C HIS A 194 11.59 -6.71 -5.98
N ALA A 195 11.37 -5.39 -6.03
CA ALA A 195 10.76 -4.72 -7.18
C ALA A 195 11.58 -4.97 -8.45
N LEU A 196 12.90 -4.82 -8.38
CA LEU A 196 13.81 -5.11 -9.50
C LEU A 196 13.71 -6.56 -9.96
N LYS A 197 13.72 -7.53 -9.04
CA LYS A 197 13.56 -8.96 -9.34
C LYS A 197 12.24 -9.23 -10.05
N CYS A 198 11.13 -8.64 -9.59
CA CYS A 198 9.82 -8.82 -10.22
C CYS A 198 9.79 -8.25 -11.64
N LEU A 199 10.38 -7.06 -11.87
CA LEU A 199 10.49 -6.47 -13.20
C LEU A 199 11.37 -7.33 -14.13
N MET A 200 12.52 -7.81 -13.65
CA MET A 200 13.47 -8.59 -14.45
C MET A 200 13.00 -9.99 -14.82
N LYS A 201 12.11 -10.61 -14.04
CA LYS A 201 11.51 -11.92 -14.40
C LYS A 201 10.88 -11.94 -15.78
N ARG A 202 10.49 -10.78 -16.30
CA ARG A 202 9.78 -10.66 -17.59
C ARG A 202 10.71 -10.52 -18.78
N ASN A 203 12.02 -10.35 -18.54
CA ASN A 203 13.07 -10.32 -19.56
C ASN A 203 12.74 -9.40 -20.75
N ASN A 204 12.43 -8.12 -20.48
CA ASN A 204 12.23 -7.13 -21.53
C ASN A 204 13.59 -6.48 -21.89
N GLY A 205 13.88 -6.38 -23.20
CA GLY A 205 15.06 -5.70 -23.72
C GLY A 205 15.17 -4.24 -23.27
N ASP A 206 14.04 -3.54 -23.12
CA ASP A 206 14.02 -2.15 -22.64
C ASP A 206 14.52 -2.04 -21.19
N LEU A 207 14.11 -2.97 -20.33
CA LEU A 207 14.54 -3.04 -18.93
C LEU A 207 16.03 -3.40 -18.82
N ALA A 208 16.50 -4.34 -19.65
CA ALA A 208 17.92 -4.68 -19.73
C ALA A 208 18.76 -3.48 -20.21
N ALA A 209 18.28 -2.75 -21.22
CA ALA A 209 18.93 -1.52 -21.70
C ALA A 209 19.00 -0.46 -20.59
N GLN A 210 17.92 -0.27 -19.83
CA GLN A 210 17.92 0.63 -18.68
C GLN A 210 18.96 0.22 -17.63
N MET A 211 19.01 -1.06 -17.24
CA MET A 211 20.00 -1.56 -16.25
C MET A 211 21.45 -1.32 -16.68
N LEU A 212 21.74 -1.47 -17.96
CA LEU A 212 23.07 -1.21 -18.52
C LEU A 212 23.37 0.30 -18.52
N SER A 213 22.41 1.12 -18.97
CA SER A 213 22.60 2.58 -19.03
C SER A 213 22.80 3.23 -17.65
N THR A 214 22.12 2.72 -16.61
CA THR A 214 22.22 3.26 -15.25
C THR A 214 23.39 2.69 -14.47
N LYS A 215 24.14 1.73 -15.04
CA LYS A 215 25.19 0.96 -14.34
C LYS A 215 24.67 0.27 -13.07
N MET A 216 23.41 -0.15 -13.09
CA MET A 216 22.77 -0.84 -11.97
C MET A 216 23.50 -2.15 -11.66
N VAL A 217 24.01 -2.85 -12.68
CA VAL A 217 24.76 -4.11 -12.52
C VAL A 217 26.05 -3.88 -11.72
N ASP A 218 26.81 -2.83 -12.05
CA ASP A 218 28.05 -2.49 -11.33
C ASP A 218 27.75 -2.18 -9.87
N TYR A 219 26.69 -1.40 -9.61
CA TYR A 219 26.26 -1.07 -8.25
C TYR A 219 25.82 -2.30 -7.45
N LEU A 220 25.06 -3.22 -8.05
CA LEU A 220 24.67 -4.46 -7.38
C LEU A 220 25.89 -5.31 -7.02
N LEU A 221 26.90 -5.36 -7.90
CA LEU A 221 28.16 -6.05 -7.62
C LEU A 221 28.91 -5.37 -6.46
N GLU A 222 28.98 -4.04 -6.42
CA GLU A 222 29.57 -3.30 -5.29
C GLU A 222 28.84 -3.60 -3.97
N VAL A 223 27.50 -3.58 -3.98
CA VAL A 223 26.68 -3.89 -2.81
C VAL A 223 26.90 -5.34 -2.34
N LEU A 224 27.12 -6.28 -3.27
CA LEU A 224 27.40 -7.68 -2.95
C LEU A 224 28.81 -7.91 -2.41
N HIS A 225 29.78 -7.08 -2.82
CA HIS A 225 31.16 -7.12 -2.33
C HIS A 225 31.30 -6.44 -0.95
N GLY A 226 30.38 -5.55 -0.57
CA GLY A 226 30.32 -4.94 0.76
C GLY A 226 29.49 -5.77 1.76
N ASP A 227 29.68 -5.53 3.05
CA ASP A 227 28.75 -5.99 4.07
C ASP A 227 27.39 -5.29 3.88
N LEU A 228 26.36 -6.03 3.46
CA LEU A 228 25.00 -5.52 3.24
C LEU A 228 24.47 -4.78 4.49
N PRO A 229 24.37 -3.44 4.47
CA PRO A 229 23.81 -2.71 5.59
C PRO A 229 22.28 -2.84 5.55
N GLY A 230 21.71 -3.58 6.51
CA GLY A 230 20.26 -3.67 6.71
C GLY A 230 19.63 -5.04 6.43
N THR A 231 20.38 -6.03 5.94
CA THR A 231 19.94 -7.42 6.04
C THR A 231 20.31 -7.94 7.42
N SER A 232 19.33 -8.25 8.26
CA SER A 232 19.58 -9.15 9.40
C SER A 232 20.31 -10.37 8.85
N THR A 233 21.52 -10.57 9.37
CA THR A 233 22.39 -11.72 9.14
C THR A 233 21.72 -13.00 9.66
N GLY A 234 20.66 -13.44 8.97
CA GLY A 234 20.02 -14.72 9.17
C GLY A 234 20.25 -15.66 7.97
N VAL A 235 20.34 -15.13 6.75
CA VAL A 235 20.28 -15.95 5.53
C VAL A 235 21.55 -16.74 5.23
N ALA A 236 22.67 -16.38 5.84
CA ALA A 236 23.90 -17.17 5.75
C ALA A 236 23.85 -18.48 6.59
N GLY A 237 22.94 -18.59 7.56
CA GLY A 237 22.80 -19.79 8.40
C GLY A 237 22.09 -20.94 7.69
N TYR A 238 21.06 -20.66 6.88
CA TYR A 238 20.21 -21.74 6.32
C TYR A 238 20.80 -22.40 5.06
N LEU A 239 21.73 -21.72 4.36
CA LEU A 239 22.37 -22.29 3.16
C LEU A 239 23.63 -23.11 3.50
N THR A 240 24.16 -22.98 4.71
CA THR A 240 25.35 -23.74 5.16
C THR A 240 24.99 -25.01 5.94
N GLU A 241 23.81 -25.10 6.57
CA GLU A 241 23.39 -26.31 7.28
C GLU A 241 22.64 -27.35 6.43
N GLY A 242 22.09 -26.99 5.27
CA GLY A 242 21.19 -27.88 4.51
C GLY A 242 21.80 -28.78 3.43
N MET A 243 23.04 -28.54 2.98
CA MET A 243 23.61 -29.21 1.80
C MET A 243 24.74 -30.20 2.08
N PHE A 244 25.20 -30.33 3.32
CA PHE A 244 26.21 -31.32 3.71
C PHE A 244 25.80 -31.99 5.03
N SER A 245 24.78 -32.85 4.97
CA SER A 245 24.64 -33.92 5.96
C SER A 245 25.55 -35.08 5.54
N PRO A 246 26.67 -35.36 6.24
CA PRO A 246 27.39 -36.60 6.01
C PRO A 246 26.49 -37.80 6.37
N PRO A 247 26.56 -38.92 5.62
CA PRO A 247 25.73 -40.08 5.92
C PRO A 247 26.07 -40.67 7.30
N PRO A 248 25.08 -41.27 7.99
CA PRO A 248 25.26 -41.78 9.35
C PRO A 248 26.34 -42.88 9.43
N LEU A 249 27.12 -42.84 10.51
CA LEU A 249 28.30 -43.66 10.84
C LEU A 249 28.04 -45.18 11.02
N HIS A 250 26.99 -45.75 10.45
CA HIS A 250 26.62 -47.15 10.66
C HIS A 250 26.92 -48.13 9.51
N THR A 251 27.68 -47.71 8.49
CA THR A 251 28.09 -48.58 7.38
C THR A 251 29.59 -48.50 7.05
N GLN A 252 30.46 -48.46 8.07
CA GLN A 252 31.88 -48.78 7.86
C GLN A 252 32.13 -50.27 8.13
N PRO A 253 32.73 -51.03 7.20
CA PRO A 253 33.14 -52.40 7.47
C PRO A 253 34.32 -52.41 8.47
N PRO A 254 34.44 -53.45 9.31
CA PRO A 254 35.44 -53.50 10.37
C PRO A 254 36.87 -53.55 9.80
N PRO A 255 37.87 -53.00 10.53
CA PRO A 255 39.26 -53.01 10.11
C PRO A 255 39.82 -54.43 10.11
N MET A 256 40.49 -54.81 9.01
CA MET A 256 41.23 -56.07 8.92
C MET A 256 42.39 -56.08 9.92
N GLU A 257 42.38 -57.02 10.86
CA GLU A 257 43.54 -57.35 11.69
C GLU A 257 44.71 -57.78 10.80
N LYS A 258 45.84 -57.08 10.92
CA LYS A 258 47.12 -57.60 10.44
C LYS A 258 47.57 -58.71 11.41
N SER A 259 47.18 -59.95 11.13
CA SER A 259 47.84 -61.12 11.71
C SER A 259 49.23 -61.25 11.08
N GLY A 260 50.26 -61.11 11.91
CA GLY A 260 51.62 -61.44 11.53
C GLY A 260 51.77 -62.94 11.24
N PHE A 261 52.51 -63.25 10.17
CA PHE A 261 53.72 -64.09 10.13
C PHE A 261 54.35 -63.94 8.75
#